data_AF-A0A957D7D5-F1
#
_entry.id   AF-A0A957D7D5-F1
#
_cell.length_a   1.000
_cell.length_b   1.000
_cell.length_c   1.000
_cell.angle_alpha   90.00
_cell.angle_beta   90.00
_cell.angle_gamma   90.00
#
_symmetry.space_group_name_H-M   'P 1'
#
loop_
_entity.id
_entity.type
_entity.pdbx_description
1 polymer ?
#
loop_
_entity_poly.entity_id
_entity_poly.type
_entity_poly.pdbx_seq_one_letter_code
_entity_poly.pdbx_strand_id
1 'polypeptide(L)'
;RLGLLLKRQDRRDEAVPFWQQMAATSFDTVEAHVELAKYYEWHQVDLDTAVQWTEQAMTLAQSWGTHRFGIVRGELEHRLARLRRKQQGLGG
;
A
#
# COMPACT_ATOMS: atom_id res chain seq x y z
N ARG A 1 -0.02 15.64 -1.28
CA ARG A 1 0.14 16.63 -0.16
C ARG A 1 -0.97 16.50 0.91
N LEU A 2 -2.25 16.31 0.54
CA LEU A 2 -3.36 16.15 1.51
C LEU A 2 -3.28 14.86 2.34
N GLY A 3 -2.97 13.71 1.73
CA GLY A 3 -2.83 12.43 2.46
C GLY A 3 -1.75 12.43 3.56
N LEU A 4 -0.63 13.15 3.34
CA LEU A 4 0.42 13.34 4.35
C LEU A 4 -0.01 14.26 5.51
N LEU A 5 -0.87 15.24 5.22
CA LEU A 5 -1.41 16.17 6.23
C LEU A 5 -2.46 15.48 7.13
N LEU A 6 -3.32 14.63 6.56
CA LEU A 6 -4.35 13.90 7.31
C LEU A 6 -3.75 12.79 8.19
N LYS A 7 -2.70 12.10 7.73
CA LYS A 7 -1.94 11.11 8.52
C LYS A 7 -1.32 11.71 9.79
N ARG A 8 -0.95 12.99 9.78
CA ARG A 8 -0.38 13.72 10.92
C ARG A 8 -1.41 14.17 11.95
N GLN A 9 -2.71 14.13 11.61
CA GLN A 9 -3.80 14.54 12.50
C GLN A 9 -4.60 13.37 13.08
N ASP A 10 -4.11 12.13 12.92
CA ASP A 10 -4.83 10.89 13.27
C ASP A 10 -6.14 10.64 12.50
N ARG A 11 -6.47 11.49 11.54
CA ARG A 11 -7.67 11.42 10.67
C ARG A 11 -7.40 10.54 9.45
N ARG A 12 -6.86 9.34 9.67
CA ARG A 12 -6.47 8.43 8.58
C ARG A 12 -7.69 7.91 7.81
N ASP A 13 -8.80 7.67 8.50
CA ASP A 13 -10.05 7.22 7.88
C ASP A 13 -10.55 8.21 6.82
N GLU A 14 -10.41 9.51 7.08
CA GLU A 14 -10.77 10.57 6.12
C GLU A 14 -9.80 10.67 4.95
N ALA A 15 -8.58 10.14 5.07
CA ALA A 15 -7.60 10.10 4.00
C ALA A 15 -7.84 8.95 3.02
N VAL A 16 -8.51 7.88 3.46
CA VAL A 16 -8.73 6.66 2.67
C VAL A 16 -9.40 6.95 1.33
N PRO A 17 -10.51 7.72 1.23
CA PRO A 17 -11.13 8.01 -0.06
C PRO A 17 -10.20 8.72 -1.03
N PHE A 18 -9.35 9.63 -0.53
CA PHE A 18 -8.37 10.33 -1.36
C PHE A 18 -7.27 9.40 -1.85
N TRP A 19 -6.79 8.48 -1.01
CA TRP A 19 -5.80 7.48 -1.44
C TRP A 19 -6.41 6.51 -2.45
N GLN A 20 -7.65 6.05 -2.24
CA GLN A 20 -8.36 5.19 -3.20
C GLN A 20 -8.52 5.87 -4.56
N GLN A 21 -8.98 7.14 -4.56
CA GLN A 21 -9.08 7.91 -5.80
C GLN A 21 -7.71 8.07 -6.47
N MET A 22 -6.67 8.40 -5.70
CA MET A 22 -5.31 8.54 -6.24
C MET A 22 -4.76 7.23 -6.81
N ALA A 23 -5.02 6.10 -6.17
CA ALA A 23 -4.65 4.78 -6.66
C ALA A 23 -5.37 4.43 -7.97
N ALA A 24 -6.61 4.87 -8.14
CA ALA A 24 -7.40 4.66 -9.35
C ALA A 24 -7.02 5.59 -10.51
N THR A 25 -6.48 6.78 -10.23
CA THR A 25 -6.25 7.81 -11.26
C THR A 25 -4.78 8.11 -11.55
N SER A 26 -3.84 7.68 -10.69
CA SER A 26 -2.42 7.99 -10.82
C SER A 26 -1.61 6.73 -11.08
N PHE A 27 -1.07 6.62 -12.29
CA PHE A 27 -0.29 5.45 -12.72
C PHE A 27 1.23 5.68 -12.58
N ASP A 28 1.67 6.87 -12.16
CA ASP A 28 3.08 7.22 -12.01
C ASP A 28 3.65 7.03 -10.60
N THR A 29 2.85 6.54 -9.66
CA THR A 29 3.34 6.29 -8.31
C THR A 29 2.59 5.16 -7.64
N VAL A 30 3.29 4.44 -6.77
CA VAL A 30 2.71 3.42 -5.88
C VAL A 30 2.37 3.98 -4.51
N GLU A 31 2.61 5.27 -4.25
CA GLU A 31 2.45 5.88 -2.93
C GLU A 31 1.04 5.69 -2.36
N ALA A 32 0.00 5.86 -3.20
CA ALA A 32 -1.39 5.65 -2.81
C ALA A 32 -1.64 4.22 -2.30
N HIS A 33 -1.20 3.24 -3.10
CA HIS A 33 -1.31 1.82 -2.80
C HIS A 33 -0.54 1.46 -1.51
N VAL A 34 0.66 2.04 -1.32
CA VAL A 34 1.47 1.81 -0.12
C VAL A 34 0.83 2.40 1.14
N GLU A 35 0.24 3.59 1.08
CA GLU A 35 -0.46 4.17 2.22
C GLU A 35 -1.75 3.41 2.55
N LEU A 36 -2.50 2.94 1.54
CA LEU A 36 -3.65 2.05 1.76
C LEU A 36 -3.23 0.73 2.41
N ALA A 37 -2.15 0.10 1.94
CA ALA A 37 -1.62 -1.10 2.56
C ALA A 37 -1.25 -0.88 4.04
N LYS A 38 -0.60 0.24 4.38
CA LYS A 38 -0.29 0.59 5.79
C LYS A 38 -1.55 0.83 6.61
N TYR A 39 -2.56 1.49 6.02
CA TYR A 39 -3.82 1.75 6.69
C TYR A 39 -4.53 0.47 7.10
N TYR A 40 -4.72 -0.44 6.14
CA TYR A 40 -5.37 -1.72 6.41
C TYR A 40 -4.54 -2.63 7.33
N GLU A 41 -3.20 -2.58 7.24
CA GLU A 41 -2.31 -3.36 8.12
C GLU A 41 -2.36 -2.90 9.58
N TRP A 42 -2.28 -1.58 9.82
CA TRP A 42 -2.03 -1.05 11.18
C TRP A 42 -3.28 -0.52 11.87
N HIS A 43 -4.29 -0.07 11.13
CA HIS A 43 -5.48 0.55 11.70
C HIS A 43 -6.71 -0.34 11.63
N GLN A 44 -6.95 -0.97 10.48
CA GLN A 44 -8.11 -1.86 10.33
C GLN A 44 -7.77 -3.32 10.68
N VAL A 45 -6.48 -3.67 10.75
CA VAL A 45 -5.98 -5.04 10.99
C VAL A 45 -6.54 -6.03 9.93
N ASP A 46 -6.90 -5.52 8.76
CA ASP A 46 -7.34 -6.29 7.60
C ASP A 46 -6.13 -6.58 6.72
N LEU A 47 -5.49 -7.72 7.01
CA LEU A 47 -4.27 -8.11 6.32
C LEU A 47 -4.52 -8.53 4.87
N ASP A 48 -5.69 -9.06 4.56
CA ASP A 48 -6.04 -9.49 3.21
C ASP A 48 -6.12 -8.28 2.28
N THR A 49 -6.82 -7.24 2.71
CA THR A 49 -6.89 -5.98 1.96
C THR A 49 -5.51 -5.30 1.90
N ALA A 50 -4.71 -5.35 2.97
CA ALA A 50 -3.34 -4.80 2.93
C ALA A 50 -2.43 -5.52 1.92
N VAL A 51 -2.57 -6.84 1.77
CA VAL A 51 -1.88 -7.64 0.75
C VAL A 51 -2.32 -7.22 -0.64
N GLN A 52 -3.63 -7.13 -0.89
CA GLN A 52 -4.15 -6.73 -2.20
C GLN A 52 -3.61 -5.38 -2.67
N TRP A 53 -3.58 -4.37 -1.80
CA TRP A 53 -3.00 -3.07 -2.14
C TRP A 53 -1.50 -3.15 -2.45
N THR A 54 -0.76 -3.98 -1.73
CA THR A 54 0.68 -4.19 -1.97
C THR A 54 0.92 -4.91 -3.30
N GLU A 55 0.07 -5.88 -3.65
CA GLU A 55 0.13 -6.60 -4.93
C GLU A 55 -0.23 -5.68 -6.11
N GLN A 56 -1.24 -4.83 -5.97
CA GLN A 56 -1.58 -3.82 -6.97
C GLN A 56 -0.44 -2.82 -7.20
N ALA A 57 0.24 -2.36 -6.13
CA ALA A 57 1.45 -1.55 -6.25
C ALA A 57 2.53 -2.28 -7.05
N MET A 58 2.72 -3.57 -6.79
CA MET A 58 3.70 -4.40 -7.49
C MET A 58 3.38 -4.51 -8.98
N THR A 59 2.12 -4.79 -9.34
CA THR A 59 1.66 -4.85 -10.73
C THR A 59 1.84 -3.51 -11.45
N LEU A 60 1.47 -2.39 -10.81
CA LEU A 60 1.65 -1.07 -11.38
C LEU A 60 3.14 -0.78 -11.62
N ALA A 61 3.99 -1.05 -10.63
CA ALA A 61 5.42 -0.77 -10.73
C ALA A 61 6.12 -1.60 -11.82
N GLN A 62 5.68 -2.84 -12.05
CA GLN A 62 6.19 -3.67 -13.14
C GLN A 62 5.92 -3.06 -14.53
N SER A 63 4.83 -2.30 -14.69
CA SER A 63 4.50 -1.63 -15.95
C SER A 63 5.47 -0.47 -16.31
N TRP A 64 6.23 0.04 -15.34
CA TRP A 64 7.12 1.19 -15.53
C TRP A 64 8.47 0.87 -16.19
N GLY A 65 8.73 -0.40 -16.48
CA GLY A 65 10.00 -0.88 -16.98
C GLY A 65 11.04 -1.19 -15.88
N THR A 66 12.03 -2.02 -16.23
CA THR A 66 12.93 -2.69 -15.28
C THR A 66 13.65 -1.75 -14.32
N HIS A 67 14.15 -0.60 -14.81
CA HIS A 67 14.92 0.33 -13.97
C HIS A 67 14.05 0.94 -12.87
N ARG A 68 12.90 1.52 -13.24
CA ARG A 68 11.98 2.17 -12.30
C ARG A 68 11.31 1.16 -11.38
N PHE A 69 11.00 -0.03 -11.88
CA PHE A 69 10.53 -1.14 -11.06
C PHE A 69 11.56 -1.52 -9.98
N GLY A 70 12.84 -1.64 -10.36
CA GLY A 70 13.92 -2.03 -9.44
C GLY A 70 14.08 -1.10 -8.23
N ILE A 71 13.74 0.18 -8.37
CA ILE A 71 13.80 1.18 -7.28
C ILE A 71 12.80 0.85 -6.16
N VAL A 72 11.58 0.45 -6.50
CA VAL A 72 10.49 0.23 -5.52
C VAL A 72 10.29 -1.24 -5.16
N ARG A 73 10.76 -2.16 -5.99
CA ARG A 73 10.55 -3.61 -5.85
C ARG A 73 10.92 -4.12 -4.46
N GLY A 74 12.11 -3.77 -3.95
CA GLY A 74 12.59 -4.28 -2.67
C GLY A 74 11.71 -3.90 -1.48
N GLU A 75 11.17 -2.68 -1.46
CA GLU A 75 10.25 -2.24 -0.40
C GLU A 75 8.92 -3.02 -0.48
N LEU A 76 8.37 -3.17 -1.68
CA LEU A 76 7.10 -3.85 -1.91
C LEU A 76 7.19 -5.34 -1.59
N GLU A 77 8.28 -6.02 -2.00
CA GLU A 77 8.54 -7.43 -1.67
C GLU A 77 8.67 -7.62 -0.15
N HIS A 78 9.43 -6.75 0.52
CA HIS A 78 9.59 -6.83 1.97
C HIS A 78 8.26 -6.63 2.71
N ARG A 79 7.42 -5.68 2.27
CA ARG A 79 6.08 -5.47 2.83
C ARG A 79 5.19 -6.69 2.62
N LEU A 80 5.12 -7.22 1.41
CA LEU A 80 4.30 -8.39 1.07
C LEU A 80 4.72 -9.61 1.90
N ALA A 81 6.02 -9.86 2.03
CA ALA A 81 6.55 -10.94 2.86
C ALA A 81 6.17 -10.77 4.34
N ARG A 82 6.25 -9.54 4.88
CA ARG A 82 5.81 -9.25 6.25
C ARG A 82 4.32 -9.51 6.45
N LEU A 83 3.47 -9.05 5.54
CA LEU A 83 2.01 -9.22 5.62
C LEU A 83 1.62 -10.70 5.56
N ARG A 84 2.20 -11.47 4.64
CA ARG A 84 1.93 -12.92 4.51
C ARG A 84 2.37 -13.70 5.76
N ARG A 85 3.50 -13.35 6.37
CA ARG A 85 3.90 -13.94 7.67
C ARG A 85 2.90 -13.63 8.79
N LYS A 86 2.35 -12.41 8.82
CA LYS A 86 1.31 -12.04 9.81
C LYS A 86 0.02 -12.83 9.60
N GLN A 87 -0.44 -12.99 8.35
CA GLN A 87 -1.62 -13.81 8.03
C GLN A 87 -1.45 -15.25 8.52
N GLN A 88 -0.28 -15.85 8.27
CA GLN A 88 0.03 -17.21 8.71
C GLN A 88 0.10 -17.34 10.25
N GLY A 89 0.55 -16.30 10.95
CA GLY A 89 0.59 -16.27 12.41
C GLY A 89 -0.75 -16.00 13.10
N LEU A 90 -1.76 -15.51 12.37
CA LEU A 90 -3.12 -15.25 12.88
C LEU A 90 -4.09 -16.40 12.60
N GLY A 91 -3.74 -17.34 11.72
CA GLY A 91 -4.54 -18.52 11.39
C GLY A 91 -4.21 -19.78 12.20
N GLY A 92 -3.42 -19.65 13.27
CA GLY A 92 -2.99 -20.75 14.15
C GLY A 92 -3.52 -20.62 15.57
#